data_AF-A0A6G3LLT1-F1
#
_entry.id   AF-A0A6G3LLT1-F1
#
_cell.length_a   1.000
_cell.length_b   1.000
_cell.length_c   1.000
_cell.angle_alpha   90.00
_cell.angle_beta   90.00
_cell.angle_gamma   90.00
#
_symmetry.space_group_name_H-M   'P 1'
#
loop_
_entity.id
_entity.type
_entity.pdbx_description
1 polymer ?
#
loop_
_entity_poly.entity_id
_entity_poly.type
_entity_poly.pdbx_seq_one_letter_code
_entity_poly.pdbx_strand_id
1 'polypeptide(L)' 'MKIIDLTMELKTGSPVFPGYPTPIVHTWTTIKEHGYYSNLLQLVEHTGTHVDSP' A
#
# COMPACT_ATOMS: atom_id res chain seq x y z
N MET A 1 0.30 28.73 7.14
CA MET A 1 1.19 27.56 7.36
C MET A 1 1.03 26.63 6.16
N LYS A 2 2.12 26.15 5.55
CA LYS A 2 2.05 25.23 4.40
C LYS A 2 2.11 23.79 4.91
N ILE A 3 1.22 22.92 4.41
CA ILE A 3 1.28 21.48 4.66
C ILE A 3 2.11 20.85 3.54
N ILE A 4 3.02 19.95 3.91
CA ILE A 4 3.88 19.20 2.99
C ILE A 4 3.68 17.72 3.29
N ASP A 5 3.37 16.93 2.26
CA ASP A 5 3.29 15.47 2.36
C ASP A 5 4.68 14.86 2.18
N LEU A 6 5.05 13.97 3.10
CA LEU A 6 6.34 13.26 3.13
C LEU A 6 6.16 11.74 2.93
N THR A 7 4.95 11.31 2.53
CA THR A 7 4.59 9.91 2.37
C THR A 7 4.86 9.46 0.94
N MET A 8 5.45 8.27 0.78
CA MET A 8 5.58 7.64 -0.53
C MET A 8 4.25 6.99 -0.96
N GLU A 9 3.93 7.07 -2.25
CA GLU A 9 2.81 6.33 -2.83
C GLU A 9 3.02 4.81 -2.67
N LEU A 10 2.02 4.12 -2.12
CA LEU A 10 2.01 2.66 -2.00
C LEU A 10 1.27 2.03 -3.19
N LYS A 11 1.96 1.16 -3.92
CA LYS A 11 1.43 0.43 -5.06
C LYS A 11 2.08 -0.94 -5.20
N THR A 12 1.47 -1.80 -6.02
CA THR A 12 2.13 -3.04 -6.44
C THR A 12 3.46 -2.71 -7.10
N GLY A 13 4.55 -3.33 -6.62
CA GLY A 13 5.90 -3.05 -7.12
C GLY A 13 6.60 -1.86 -6.45
N SER A 14 6.03 -1.25 -5.41
CA SER A 14 6.76 -0.26 -4.59
C SER A 14 8.09 -0.85 -4.10
N PRO A 15 9.16 -0.02 -4.02
CA PRO A 15 10.46 -0.49 -3.57
C PRO A 15 10.38 -1.00 -2.13
N VAL A 16 11.10 -2.09 -1.87
CA VAL A 16 11.16 -2.74 -0.55
C VAL A 16 12.62 -2.97 -0.16
N PHE A 17 12.84 -3.20 1.14
CA PHE A 17 14.14 -3.65 1.62
C PHE A 17 14.51 -5.01 0.99
N PRO A 18 15.78 -5.25 0.64
CA PRO A 18 16.19 -6.52 0.03
C PRO A 18 15.74 -7.75 0.86
N GLY A 19 15.03 -8.67 0.21
CA GLY A 19 14.49 -9.88 0.83
C GLY A 19 13.06 -9.75 1.37
N TYR A 20 12.47 -8.55 1.40
CA TYR A 20 11.07 -8.35 1.80
C TYR A 20 10.11 -8.68 0.63
N PRO A 21 8.88 -9.13 0.91
CA PRO A 21 7.89 -9.32 -0.14
C PRO A 21 7.48 -7.97 -0.72
N THR A 22 7.36 -7.91 -2.05
CA THR A 22 6.79 -6.75 -2.73
C THR A 22 5.33 -6.59 -2.33
N PRO A 23 4.86 -5.37 -1.98
CA PRO A 23 3.45 -5.16 -1.67
C PRO A 23 2.55 -5.43 -2.87
N ILE A 24 1.33 -5.87 -2.58
CA ILE A 24 0.28 -6.11 -3.56
C ILE A 24 -0.91 -5.23 -3.23
N VAL A 25 -1.34 -4.47 -4.24
CA VAL A 25 -2.63 -3.79 -4.27
C VAL A 25 -3.41 -4.41 -5.42
N HIS A 26 -4.34 -5.30 -5.10
CA HIS A 26 -5.12 -6.04 -6.09
C HIS A 26 -6.60 -5.71 -5.98
N THR A 27 -7.22 -5.34 -7.09
CA THR A 27 -8.67 -5.08 -7.14
C THR A 27 -9.43 -6.38 -6.93
N TRP A 28 -10.09 -6.47 -5.77
CA TRP A 28 -10.86 -7.65 -5.36
C TRP A 28 -12.32 -7.54 -5.81
N THR A 29 -12.91 -6.35 -5.66
CA THR A 29 -14.26 -6.08 -6.17
C THR A 29 -14.29 -4.82 -7.03
N THR A 30 -15.18 -4.83 -8.02
CA THR A 30 -15.48 -3.69 -8.89
C THR A 30 -16.92 -3.25 -8.69
N ILE A 31 -17.19 -1.95 -8.82
CA ILE A 31 -18.55 -1.40 -8.69
C ILE A 31 -19.50 -2.05 -9.69
N LYS A 32 -19.03 -2.28 -10.93
CA LYS A 32 -19.84 -2.86 -12.01
C LYS A 32 -20.38 -4.25 -11.66
N GLU A 33 -19.54 -5.11 -11.09
CA GLU A 33 -19.89 -6.51 -10.83
C GLU A 33 -20.45 -6.72 -9.43
N HIS A 34 -20.03 -5.92 -8.45
CA HIS A 34 -20.29 -6.17 -7.03
C HIS A 34 -21.05 -5.03 -6.32
N GLY A 35 -21.28 -3.89 -6.98
CA GLY A 35 -21.93 -2.72 -6.38
C GLY A 35 -21.04 -1.88 -5.46
N TYR A 36 -19.78 -2.28 -5.26
CA TYR A 36 -18.77 -1.52 -4.50
C TYR A 36 -17.35 -1.82 -5.01
N TYR A 37 -16.39 -0.98 -4.63
CA TYR A 37 -14.97 -1.16 -4.95
C TYR A 37 -14.18 -1.53 -3.69
N SER A 38 -13.32 -2.54 -3.79
CA SER A 38 -12.36 -2.87 -2.75
C SER A 38 -11.08 -3.47 -3.34
N ASN A 39 -9.98 -3.29 -2.61
CA ASN A 39 -8.70 -3.92 -2.90
C ASN A 39 -8.32 -4.90 -1.79
N LEU A 40 -7.74 -6.03 -2.17
CA LEU A 40 -6.89 -6.82 -1.30
C LEU A 40 -5.54 -6.11 -1.19
N LEU A 41 -5.11 -5.84 0.04
CA LEU A 41 -3.79 -5.31 0.35
C LEU A 41 -2.96 -6.40 1.05
N GLN A 42 -1.78 -6.67 0.52
CA GLN A 42 -0.78 -7.51 1.18
C GLN A 42 0.53 -6.71 1.26
N LEU A 43 1.00 -6.47 2.47
CA LEU A 43 2.24 -5.76 2.75
C LEU A 43 2.80 -6.23 4.09
N VAL A 44 4.06 -5.93 4.35
CA VAL A 44 4.70 -6.14 5.65
C VAL A 44 4.83 -4.81 6.39
N GLU A 45 5.01 -4.85 7.71
CA GLU A 45 4.98 -3.67 8.57
C GLU A 45 5.98 -2.56 8.17
N HIS A 46 7.15 -2.93 7.65
CA HIS A 46 8.17 -1.98 7.16
C HIS A 46 8.06 -1.67 5.66
N THR A 47 6.84 -1.57 5.12
CA THR A 47 6.62 -1.20 3.70
C THR A 47 6.39 0.30 3.55
N GLY A 48 7.17 0.96 2.68
CA GLY A 48 6.99 2.38 2.37
C GLY A 48 7.29 3.30 3.56
N THR A 49 6.62 4.46 3.62
CA THR A 49 6.71 5.36 4.78
C THR A 49 5.93 4.74 5.95
N HIS A 50 6.62 4.40 7.04
CA HIS A 50 6.06 3.69 8.20
C HIS A 50 6.64 4.23 9.51
N VAL A 51 6.17 3.68 10.64
CA VAL A 51 6.67 3.97 11.98
C VAL A 51 6.94 2.65 12.69
N ASP A 52 8.10 2.55 13.32
CA ASP A 52 8.50 1.36 14.07
C ASP A 52 7.95 1.39 15.51
N SER A 53 7.53 0.22 16.00
CA SER A 53 7.26 -0.01 17.42
C SER A 53 8.54 -0.43 18.16
N PRO A 54 8.68 -0.15 19.47
CA PRO A 54 9.71 -0.75 20.33
C PRO A 54 9.62 -2.28 20.41
#